data_AF-A0AAI9R717-F1
#
_entry.id   AF-A0AAI9R717-F1
#
_cell.length_a   1.000
_cell.length_b   1.000
_cell.length_c   1.000
_cell.angle_alpha   90.00
_cell.angle_beta   90.00
_cell.angle_gamma   90.00
#
_symmetry.space_group_name_H-M   'P 1'
#
loop_
_entity.id
_entity.type
_entity.pdbx_description
1 polymer ?
#
loop_
_entity_poly.entity_id
_entity_poly.type
_entity_poly.pdbx_seq_one_letter_code
_entity_poly.pdbx_strand_id
1 'polypeptide(L)'
;MSSIERVEFRIDGGEWRETTYSTELEEIGPLTPFSWHVILDPSKIGEGPHVIEVRAVSGDSISLPIIVTVHGTAEASSDFSVPPLVIVLVASVFAIWMASVALVRLRSDGEIEDIISRLRGSRPVEFMPGGVIDAELLEEDVQN
;
A
#
# COMPACT_ATOMS: atom_id res chain seq x y z
N MET A 1 -28.60 -30.91 -28.18
CA MET A 1 -29.16 -31.03 -26.82
C MET A 1 -28.99 -29.67 -26.18
N SER A 2 -30.04 -29.05 -25.65
CA SER A 2 -29.92 -27.76 -24.97
C SER A 2 -29.45 -28.05 -23.54
N SER A 3 -28.13 -27.99 -23.33
CA SER A 3 -27.53 -27.96 -22.00
C SER A 3 -27.41 -26.51 -21.55
N ILE A 4 -27.47 -26.28 -20.25
CA ILE A 4 -27.19 -24.95 -19.68
C ILE A 4 -25.70 -24.71 -19.85
N GLU A 5 -25.33 -23.56 -20.42
CA GLU A 5 -23.92 -23.18 -20.58
C GLU A 5 -23.41 -22.42 -19.35
N ARG A 6 -24.28 -21.60 -18.75
CA ARG A 6 -23.97 -20.81 -17.56
C ARG A 6 -25.23 -20.32 -16.87
N VAL A 7 -25.07 -19.94 -15.61
CA VAL A 7 -26.08 -19.18 -14.85
C VAL A 7 -25.46 -17.84 -14.51
N GLU A 8 -26.14 -16.77 -14.87
CA GLU A 8 -25.69 -15.39 -14.71
C GLU A 8 -26.57 -14.64 -13.72
N PHE A 9 -25.98 -13.70 -12.99
CA PHE A 9 -26.67 -12.75 -12.13
C PHE A 9 -26.25 -11.32 -12.43
N ARG A 10 -27.13 -10.35 -12.16
CA ARG A 10 -26.80 -8.92 -12.13
C ARG A 10 -27.42 -8.25 -10.91
N ILE A 11 -26.86 -7.11 -10.53
CA ILE A 11 -27.34 -6.29 -9.41
C ILE A 11 -27.76 -4.95 -9.98
N ASP A 12 -28.97 -4.49 -9.63
CA ASP A 12 -29.55 -3.19 -10.00
C ASP A 12 -29.49 -2.88 -11.50
N GLY A 13 -29.75 -3.89 -12.33
CA GLY A 13 -29.73 -3.74 -13.79
C GLY A 13 -28.34 -3.57 -14.42
N GLY A 14 -27.26 -3.76 -13.65
CA GLY A 14 -25.88 -3.71 -14.14
C GLY A 14 -25.47 -4.89 -15.04
N GLU A 15 -24.16 -5.06 -15.19
CA GLU A 15 -23.59 -6.13 -16.03
C GLU A 15 -23.90 -7.54 -15.49
N TRP A 16 -24.14 -8.45 -16.42
CA TRP A 16 -24.30 -9.87 -16.12
C TRP A 16 -22.96 -10.50 -15.73
N ARG A 17 -22.97 -11.27 -14.65
CA ARG A 17 -21.81 -11.98 -14.11
C ARG A 17 -22.17 -13.43 -13.87
N GLU A 18 -21.23 -14.33 -14.09
CA GLU A 18 -21.48 -15.75 -13.87
C GLU A 18 -21.55 -16.09 -12.37
N THR A 19 -22.47 -16.98 -12.02
CA THR A 19 -22.64 -17.52 -10.66
C THR A 19 -21.67 -18.67 -10.39
N THR A 20 -21.62 -19.16 -9.15
CA THR A 20 -20.86 -20.36 -8.80
C THR A 20 -21.79 -21.55 -8.64
N TYR A 21 -21.45 -22.70 -9.21
CA TYR A 21 -22.22 -23.93 -9.12
C TYR A 21 -21.31 -25.13 -8.79
N SER A 22 -21.88 -26.18 -8.22
CA SER A 22 -21.13 -27.35 -7.71
C SER A 22 -21.24 -28.60 -8.59
N THR A 23 -21.73 -28.45 -9.82
CA THR A 23 -22.02 -29.56 -10.74
C THR A 23 -21.46 -29.25 -12.13
N GLU A 24 -21.14 -30.28 -12.89
CA GLU A 24 -20.75 -30.14 -14.28
C GLU A 24 -22.00 -29.91 -15.14
N LEU A 25 -22.09 -28.74 -15.78
CA LEU A 25 -23.31 -28.32 -16.48
C LEU A 25 -23.68 -29.22 -17.67
N GLU A 26 -22.69 -29.90 -18.25
CA GLU A 26 -22.85 -30.84 -19.38
C GLU A 26 -23.61 -32.11 -18.98
N GLU A 27 -23.59 -32.47 -17.69
CA GLU A 27 -24.27 -33.65 -17.14
C GLU A 27 -25.72 -33.35 -16.69
N ILE A 28 -26.13 -32.08 -16.72
CA ILE A 28 -27.47 -31.67 -16.32
C ILE A 28 -28.47 -32.04 -17.42
N GLY A 29 -29.24 -33.09 -17.16
CA GLY A 29 -30.35 -33.48 -18.02
C GLY A 29 -31.49 -32.43 -18.06
N PRO A 30 -32.39 -32.51 -19.05
CA PRO A 30 -33.56 -31.64 -19.12
C PRO A 30 -34.41 -31.73 -17.85
N LEU A 31 -34.87 -30.57 -17.36
CA LEU A 31 -35.70 -30.46 -16.15
C LEU A 31 -35.04 -31.00 -14.87
N THR A 32 -33.73 -31.24 -14.87
CA THR A 32 -32.99 -31.63 -13.68
C THR A 32 -32.61 -30.38 -12.89
N PRO A 33 -33.07 -30.24 -11.63
CA PRO A 33 -32.68 -29.13 -10.78
C PRO A 33 -31.22 -29.29 -10.35
N PHE A 34 -30.52 -28.16 -10.19
CA PHE A 34 -29.18 -28.10 -9.64
C PHE A 34 -28.98 -26.82 -8.81
N SER A 35 -27.95 -26.82 -7.97
CA SER A 35 -27.65 -25.71 -7.07
C SER A 35 -26.63 -24.74 -7.67
N TRP A 36 -26.95 -23.46 -7.60
CA TRP A 36 -26.08 -22.33 -7.92
C TRP A 36 -26.06 -21.36 -6.73
N HIS A 37 -25.00 -20.56 -6.65
CA HIS A 37 -24.71 -19.69 -5.52
C HIS A 37 -24.25 -18.32 -6.03
N VAL A 38 -24.74 -17.28 -5.36
CA VAL A 38 -24.25 -15.91 -5.50
C VAL A 38 -23.76 -15.48 -4.12
N ILE A 39 -22.44 -15.29 -3.99
CA ILE A 39 -21.82 -14.85 -2.74
C ILE A 39 -21.65 -13.34 -2.83
N LEU A 40 -22.37 -12.60 -1.98
CA LEU A 40 -22.32 -11.15 -1.91
C LEU A 40 -21.81 -10.71 -0.55
N ASP A 41 -21.02 -9.65 -0.58
CA ASP A 41 -20.63 -8.91 0.60
C ASP A 41 -21.58 -7.70 0.73
N PRO A 42 -22.49 -7.67 1.73
CA PRO A 42 -23.48 -6.60 1.89
C PRO A 42 -22.83 -5.22 2.01
N SER A 43 -21.60 -5.17 2.52
CA SER A 43 -20.79 -3.95 2.64
C SER A 43 -20.39 -3.32 1.30
N LYS A 44 -20.30 -4.14 0.24
CA LYS A 44 -19.74 -3.76 -1.06
C LYS A 44 -20.79 -3.45 -2.11
N ILE A 45 -22.06 -3.74 -1.84
CA ILE A 45 -23.15 -3.52 -2.81
C ILE A 45 -23.84 -2.17 -2.64
N GLY A 46 -23.59 -1.46 -1.54
CA GLY A 46 -24.21 -0.17 -1.20
C GLY A 46 -25.16 -0.29 -0.02
N GLU A 47 -25.57 0.83 0.56
CA GLU A 47 -26.56 0.83 1.64
C GLU A 47 -27.99 0.79 1.07
N GLY A 48 -28.84 -0.05 1.64
CA GLY A 48 -30.27 -0.10 1.32
C GLY A 48 -30.67 -1.26 0.40
N PRO A 49 -31.86 -1.18 -0.21
CA PRO A 49 -32.41 -2.28 -1.01
C PRO A 49 -31.73 -2.38 -2.39
N HIS A 50 -31.30 -3.59 -2.74
CA HIS A 50 -30.72 -3.93 -4.03
C HIS A 50 -31.49 -5.07 -4.69
N VAL A 51 -31.66 -5.00 -6.00
CA VAL A 51 -32.35 -6.02 -6.80
C VAL A 51 -31.34 -6.91 -7.48
N ILE A 52 -31.43 -8.21 -7.21
CA ILE A 52 -30.63 -9.24 -7.87
C ILE A 52 -31.53 -9.98 -8.86
N GLU A 53 -31.08 -10.05 -10.10
CA GLU A 53 -31.71 -10.85 -11.14
C GLU A 53 -30.80 -12.03 -11.50
N VAL A 54 -31.34 -13.23 -11.64
CA VAL A 54 -30.59 -14.44 -12.00
C VAL A 54 -31.27 -15.16 -13.15
N ARG A 55 -30.51 -15.62 -14.15
CA ARG A 55 -31.00 -16.35 -15.32
C ARG A 55 -30.04 -17.46 -15.76
N ALA A 56 -30.56 -18.49 -16.42
CA ALA A 56 -29.76 -19.48 -17.13
C ALA A 56 -29.62 -19.12 -18.61
N VAL A 57 -28.49 -19.49 -19.22
CA VAL A 57 -28.18 -19.27 -20.64
C VAL A 57 -27.88 -20.62 -21.30
N SER A 58 -28.43 -20.83 -22.50
CA SER A 58 -28.18 -22.01 -23.35
C SER A 58 -28.14 -21.54 -24.81
N GLY A 59 -26.93 -21.38 -25.37
CA GLY A 59 -26.70 -20.70 -26.65
C GLY A 59 -27.32 -19.31 -26.68
N ASP A 60 -28.16 -19.05 -27.68
CA ASP A 60 -28.88 -17.79 -27.84
C ASP A 60 -30.15 -17.68 -26.97
N SER A 61 -30.47 -18.73 -26.21
CA SER A 61 -31.67 -18.77 -25.36
C SER A 61 -31.34 -18.39 -23.92
N ILE A 62 -32.23 -17.60 -23.32
CA ILE A 62 -32.18 -17.24 -21.90
C ILE A 62 -33.44 -17.68 -21.18
N SER A 63 -33.30 -18.09 -19.93
CA SER A 63 -34.46 -18.37 -19.07
C SER A 63 -35.16 -17.09 -18.64
N LEU A 64 -36.38 -17.25 -18.11
CA LEU A 64 -37.02 -16.20 -17.33
C LEU A 64 -36.13 -15.86 -16.12
N PRO A 65 -35.81 -14.58 -15.88
CA PRO A 65 -35.05 -14.18 -14.71
C PRO A 65 -35.87 -14.36 -13.43
N ILE A 66 -35.23 -14.87 -12.39
CA ILE A 66 -35.74 -14.77 -11.02
C ILE A 66 -35.24 -13.47 -10.40
N ILE A 67 -36.07 -12.84 -9.56
CA ILE A 67 -35.80 -11.53 -8.97
C ILE A 67 -35.83 -11.66 -7.45
N VAL A 68 -34.77 -11.21 -6.78
CA VAL A 68 -34.63 -11.23 -5.33
C VAL A 68 -34.20 -9.85 -4.85
N THR A 69 -34.79 -9.36 -3.76
CA THR A 69 -34.36 -8.11 -3.11
C THR A 69 -33.53 -8.44 -1.88
N VAL A 70 -32.33 -7.87 -1.80
CA VAL A 70 -31.44 -7.95 -0.64
C VAL A 70 -31.20 -6.55 -0.07
N HIS A 71 -30.71 -6.47 1.16
CA HIS A 71 -30.30 -5.19 1.75
C HIS A 71 -28.80 -5.19 1.99
N GLY A 72 -28.12 -4.21 1.41
CA GLY A 72 -26.71 -3.94 1.68
C GLY A 72 -26.55 -3.04 2.91
N THR A 73 -25.34 -3.05 3.46
CA THR A 73 -24.98 -2.30 4.66
C THR A 73 -23.90 -1.30 4.29
N ALA A 74 -23.95 -0.08 4.84
CA ALA A 74 -22.81 0.80 4.75
C ALA A 74 -21.64 0.23 5.58
N GLU A 75 -20.44 0.17 5.00
CA GLU A 75 -19.24 0.19 5.84
C GLU A 75 -19.22 1.56 6.51
N ALA A 76 -19.21 1.58 7.83
CA ALA A 76 -18.81 2.77 8.55
C ALA A 76 -17.34 3.02 8.15
N SER A 77 -17.14 3.84 7.12
CA SER A 77 -15.83 4.42 6.84
C SER A 77 -15.47 5.14 8.13
N SER A 78 -14.52 4.59 8.86
CA SER A 78 -13.90 5.33 9.95
C SER A 78 -13.21 6.50 9.27
N ASP A 79 -13.88 7.65 9.25
CA ASP A 79 -13.29 8.89 8.78
C ASP A 79 -11.93 9.01 9.49
N PHE A 80 -10.85 8.84 8.73
CA PHE A 80 -9.51 8.91 9.27
C PHE A 80 -9.23 10.38 9.58
N SER A 81 -9.70 10.81 10.75
CA SER A 81 -9.46 12.16 11.25
C SER A 81 -8.07 12.18 11.86
N VAL A 82 -7.15 12.94 11.24
CA VAL A 82 -5.84 13.20 11.84
C VAL A 82 -6.05 13.96 13.16
N PRO A 83 -5.62 13.43 14.31
CA PRO A 83 -5.81 14.11 15.59
C PRO A 83 -5.13 15.49 15.58
N PRO A 84 -5.75 16.54 16.13
CA PRO A 84 -5.15 17.88 16.18
C PRO A 84 -3.75 17.91 16.79
N LEU A 85 -3.46 17.02 17.75
CA LEU A 85 -2.15 16.89 18.37
C LEU A 85 -1.06 16.48 17.36
N VAL A 86 -1.36 15.61 16.41
CA VAL A 86 -0.41 15.18 15.37
C VAL A 86 -0.06 16.36 14.46
N ILE A 87 -1.05 17.18 14.10
CA ILE A 87 -0.84 18.39 13.29
C ILE A 87 0.09 19.36 14.01
N VAL A 88 -0.17 19.60 15.31
CA VAL A 88 0.68 20.48 16.14
C VAL A 88 2.10 19.94 16.26
N LEU A 89 2.26 18.63 16.47
CA LEU A 89 3.57 17.99 16.54
C LEU A 89 4.35 18.21 15.25
N VAL A 90 3.77 17.90 14.09
CA VAL A 90 4.41 18.09 12.78
C VAL A 90 4.77 19.57 12.55
N ALA A 91 3.85 20.48 12.86
CA ALA A 91 4.10 21.93 12.73
C ALA A 91 5.25 22.40 13.65
N SER A 92 5.34 21.87 14.87
CA SER A 92 6.42 22.21 15.81
C SER A 92 7.79 21.73 15.34
N VAL A 93 7.89 20.51 14.82
CA VAL A 93 9.13 19.96 14.25
C VAL A 93 9.58 20.82 13.08
N PHE A 94 8.64 21.20 12.21
CA PHE A 94 8.91 22.10 11.10
C PHE A 94 9.39 23.49 11.57
N ALA A 95 8.76 24.07 12.59
CA ALA A 95 9.16 25.35 13.16
C ALA A 95 10.56 25.30 13.79
N ILE A 96 10.90 24.23 14.51
CA ILE A 96 12.24 24.00 15.08
C ILE A 96 13.28 23.90 13.96
N TRP A 97 12.97 23.15 12.90
CA TRP A 97 13.86 23.03 11.75
C TRP A 97 14.09 24.38 11.07
N MET A 98 13.03 25.15 10.80
CA MET A 98 13.12 26.51 10.25
C MET A 98 13.93 27.45 11.14
N ALA A 99 13.72 27.40 12.46
CA ALA A 99 14.47 28.19 13.43
C ALA A 99 15.95 27.81 13.45
N SER A 100 16.28 26.52 13.36
CA SER A 100 17.66 26.03 13.25
C SER A 100 18.35 26.58 12.00
N VAL A 101 17.70 26.49 10.84
CA VAL A 101 18.21 27.04 9.58
C VAL A 101 18.39 28.57 9.68
N ALA A 102 17.40 29.29 10.22
CA ALA A 102 17.47 30.73 10.39
C ALA A 102 18.60 31.17 11.33
N LEU A 103 18.79 30.47 12.46
CA LEU A 103 19.89 30.74 13.40
C LEU A 103 21.26 30.52 12.78
N VAL A 104 21.44 29.44 12.01
CA VAL A 104 22.67 29.22 11.25
C VAL A 104 22.91 30.39 10.31
N ARG A 105 21.90 30.83 9.54
CA ARG A 105 22.05 31.98 8.63
C ARG A 105 22.37 33.30 9.34
N LEU A 106 21.82 33.54 10.54
CA LEU A 106 22.02 34.80 11.26
C LEU A 106 23.35 34.86 12.04
N ARG A 107 23.89 33.72 12.49
CA ARG A 107 25.18 33.65 13.21
C ARG A 107 26.40 33.36 12.31
N SER A 108 26.21 32.87 11.09
CA SER A 108 27.30 32.33 10.27
C SER A 108 28.26 33.36 9.65
N ASP A 109 27.99 34.65 9.66
CA ASP A 109 28.85 35.60 8.94
C ASP A 109 30.10 36.05 9.74
N GLY A 110 30.22 35.70 11.04
CA GLY A 110 31.38 36.13 11.84
C GLY A 110 31.92 35.14 12.88
N GLU A 111 31.08 34.28 13.47
CA GLU A 111 31.49 33.49 14.65
C GLU A 111 31.79 32.02 14.32
N ILE A 112 31.22 31.49 13.23
CA ILE A 112 31.42 30.08 12.83
C ILE A 112 32.84 29.83 12.32
N GLU A 113 33.47 30.81 11.67
CA GLU A 113 34.88 30.73 11.26
C GLU A 113 35.82 30.63 12.48
N ASP A 114 35.49 31.29 13.60
CA ASP A 114 36.29 31.23 14.84
C ASP A 114 36.16 29.88 15.56
N ILE A 115 35.00 29.22 15.45
CA ILE A 115 34.80 27.87 15.99
C ILE A 115 35.48 26.82 15.10
N ILE A 116 35.39 26.98 13.77
CA ILE A 116 36.07 26.10 12.80
C ILE A 116 37.60 26.27 12.89
N SER A 117 38.09 27.50 13.09
CA SER A 117 39.51 27.78 13.27
C SER A 117 40.04 27.21 14.58
N ARG A 118 39.27 27.22 15.67
CA ARG A 118 39.63 26.55 16.95
C ARG A 118 39.64 25.03 16.83
N LEU A 119 38.72 24.44 16.06
CA LEU A 119 38.70 23.01 15.74
C LEU A 119 39.87 22.60 14.82
N ARG A 120 40.28 23.47 13.90
CA ARG A 120 41.41 23.27 12.99
C ARG A 120 42.76 23.61 13.63
N GLY A 121 42.78 24.46 14.66
CA GLY A 121 43.97 25.05 15.27
C GLY A 121 44.69 24.22 16.32
N SER A 122 44.25 22.98 16.60
CA SER A 122 44.89 22.13 17.62
C SER A 122 45.54 20.86 17.05
N ARG A 123 46.35 20.98 15.99
CA ARG A 123 47.47 20.06 15.72
C ARG A 123 48.61 20.80 15.01
N PRO A 124 49.56 21.43 15.73
CA PRO A 124 50.88 21.60 15.16
C PRO A 124 51.47 20.19 14.97
N VAL A 125 51.73 19.78 13.73
CA VAL A 125 52.65 18.68 13.49
C VAL A 125 54.03 19.22 13.88
N GLU A 126 54.45 18.89 15.09
CA GLU A 126 55.76 19.26 15.62
C GLU A 126 56.81 18.40 14.92
N PHE A 127 57.42 18.95 13.86
CA PHE A 127 58.68 18.42 13.35
C PHE A 127 59.77 18.81 14.35
N MET A 128 60.11 17.89 15.27
CA MET A 128 61.29 18.07 16.12
C MET A 128 62.54 18.20 15.23
N PRO A 129 63.41 19.22 15.42
CA PRO A 129 64.70 19.27 14.74
C PRO A 129 65.57 18.18 15.36
N GLY A 130 65.71 17.06 14.66
CA GLY A 130 66.49 15.90 15.09
C GLY A 130 65.69 14.61 15.32
N GLY A 131 64.40 14.58 14.96
CA GLY A 131 63.63 13.34 14.93
C GLY A 131 64.07 12.44 13.77
N VAL A 132 65.02 11.54 14.01
CA VAL A 132 65.31 10.43 13.11
C VAL A 132 64.05 9.55 13.03
N ILE A 133 63.53 9.37 11.83
CA ILE A 133 62.50 8.36 11.57
C ILE A 133 63.28 7.05 11.38
N ASP A 134 63.37 6.25 12.45
CA ASP A 134 63.87 4.88 12.32
C ASP A 134 62.83 4.06 11.54
N ALA A 135 63.10 3.88 10.26
CA ALA A 135 62.43 2.89 9.44
C ALA A 135 63.22 1.59 9.54
N GLU A 136 62.79 0.68 10.41
CA GLU A 136 63.29 -0.70 10.40
C GLU A 136 62.82 -1.36 9.09
N LEU A 137 63.77 -1.71 8.23
CA LEU A 137 63.53 -2.52 7.03
C LEU A 137 63.34 -3.97 7.48
N LEU A 138 62.13 -4.50 7.33
CA LEU A 138 61.91 -5.94 7.42
C LEU A 138 62.56 -6.60 6.21
N GLU A 139 63.67 -7.30 6.43
CA GLU A 139 64.25 -8.18 5.41
C GLU A 139 63.27 -9.33 5.14
N GLU A 140 62.72 -9.37 3.94
CA GLU A 140 61.93 -10.50 3.46
C GLU A 140 62.89 -11.67 3.15
N ASP A 141 62.62 -12.83 3.74
CA ASP A 141 63.43 -14.02 3.63
C ASP A 141 63.22 -14.67 2.24
N VAL A 142 64.23 -14.57 1.35
CA VAL A 142 64.22 -15.25 0.04
C VAL A 142 65.25 -16.39 0.03
N GLN A 143 64.67 -17.57 0.24
CA GLN A 143 65.07 -18.96 -0.03
C GLN A 143 66.23 -19.22 -1.03
N ASN A 144 67.15 -20.10 -0.63
CA ASN A 144 67.61 -21.24 -1.44
C ASN A 144 68.02 -22.43 -0.56
#